data_AF-A0A1F3INJ3-F1
#
_entry.id   AF-A0A1F3INJ3-F1
#
_cell.length_a   1.000
_cell.length_b   1.000
_cell.length_c   1.000
_cell.angle_alpha   90.00
_cell.angle_beta   90.00
_cell.angle_gamma   90.00
#
_symmetry.space_group_name_H-M   'P 1'
#
loop_
_entity.id
_entity.type
_entity.pdbx_description
1 polymer ?
#
loop_
_entity_poly.entity_id
_entity_poly.type
_entity_poly.pdbx_seq_one_letter_code
_entity_poly.pdbx_strand_id
1 'polypeptide(L)'
;MKTGFSIFITFSVFIAVSCLSEMPDSISSDVTLNTSVAFPLGETSLGLNDISGFDERLLDENPLTGKPFWKDSAEVILSYSMPFDIGDIYQTSEEIIQLTFRLNMYNGFPSTVRGQFYFLDPYGFIQDSLFQDGPVELKKATASDNGKITFKPHEKKDIAFDSNRLDNLQSVNKIRIYLVFSTSDVDDELVQYYDEYLVDVQIGVKATLKFDL
;
A
#
# COMPACT_ATOMS: atom_id res chain seq x y z
N MET A 1 -61.53 -8.55 67.52
CA MET A 1 -61.04 -9.72 66.76
C MET A 1 -60.74 -9.30 65.33
N LYS A 2 -59.51 -8.87 65.05
CA LYS A 2 -58.79 -9.00 63.78
C LYS A 2 -57.40 -8.38 63.96
N THR A 3 -56.43 -9.28 63.86
CA THR A 3 -54.98 -9.16 63.81
C THR A 3 -54.51 -8.50 62.51
N GLY A 4 -53.28 -7.97 62.50
CA GLY A 4 -52.58 -7.54 61.27
C GLY A 4 -51.54 -6.44 61.55
N PHE A 5 -50.45 -6.75 62.26
CA PHE A 5 -49.13 -7.10 61.70
C PHE A 5 -48.35 -5.88 61.18
N SER A 6 -47.45 -5.38 62.03
CA SER A 6 -46.50 -4.31 61.74
C SER A 6 -45.28 -4.91 61.05
N ILE A 7 -44.98 -4.49 59.82
CA ILE A 7 -43.83 -4.94 59.04
C ILE A 7 -42.67 -3.96 59.28
N PHE A 8 -41.66 -4.41 60.00
CA PHE A 8 -40.35 -3.76 60.07
C PHE A 8 -39.58 -4.10 58.78
N ILE A 9 -39.25 -3.08 57.99
CA ILE A 9 -38.32 -3.22 56.86
C ILE A 9 -36.91 -2.96 57.39
N THR A 10 -36.14 -4.04 57.55
CA THR A 10 -34.70 -4.00 57.82
C THR A 10 -33.95 -3.72 56.50
N PHE A 11 -33.35 -2.55 56.41
CA PHE A 11 -32.46 -2.19 55.30
C PHE A 11 -31.03 -2.65 55.64
N SER A 12 -30.71 -3.91 55.30
CA SER A 12 -29.35 -4.43 55.42
C SER A 12 -28.50 -3.88 54.28
N VAL A 13 -27.64 -2.92 54.60
CA VAL A 13 -26.56 -2.43 53.73
C VAL A 13 -25.48 -3.51 53.67
N PHE A 14 -25.46 -4.29 52.60
CA PHE A 14 -24.32 -5.14 52.25
C PHE A 14 -23.28 -4.29 51.54
N ILE A 15 -22.27 -3.83 52.29
CA ILE A 15 -21.04 -3.30 51.72
C ILE A 15 -20.22 -4.52 51.25
N ALA A 16 -20.33 -4.87 49.98
CA ALA A 16 -19.38 -5.80 49.36
C ALA A 16 -18.05 -5.06 49.18
N VAL A 17 -17.17 -5.27 50.17
CA VAL A 17 -15.75 -4.97 50.12
C VAL A 17 -15.15 -5.76 48.96
N SER A 18 -14.81 -5.08 47.87
CA SER A 18 -13.89 -5.62 46.87
C SER A 18 -12.47 -5.24 47.30
N CYS A 19 -11.71 -6.25 47.68
CA CYS A 19 -10.32 -6.17 48.10
C CYS A 19 -9.41 -5.74 46.93
N LEU A 20 -8.74 -4.60 47.09
CA LEU A 20 -7.35 -4.44 46.66
C LEU A 20 -6.54 -4.36 47.95
N SER A 21 -5.97 -5.49 48.38
CA SER A 21 -5.24 -5.59 49.65
C SER A 21 -3.77 -5.17 49.57
N GLU A 22 -3.28 -4.76 48.41
CA GLU A 22 -1.91 -4.27 48.23
C GLU A 22 -1.93 -3.14 47.19
N MET A 23 -1.72 -1.89 47.63
CA MET A 23 -1.33 -0.81 46.71
C MET A 23 0.16 -1.01 46.42
N PRO A 24 0.58 -1.12 45.15
CA PRO A 24 2.01 -1.18 44.82
C PRO A 24 2.68 0.12 45.26
N ASP A 25 3.81 0.02 45.98
CA ASP A 25 4.58 1.17 46.52
C ASP A 25 5.16 2.08 45.43
N SER A 26 5.13 1.63 44.17
CA SER A 26 5.33 2.48 43.01
C SER A 26 4.55 1.91 41.83
N ILE A 27 3.66 2.71 41.27
CA ILE A 27 3.19 2.49 39.90
C ILE A 27 4.31 3.08 39.03
N SER A 28 4.97 2.25 38.23
CA SER A 28 5.88 2.73 37.19
C SER A 28 5.19 3.84 36.41
N SER A 29 5.74 5.05 36.43
CA SER A 29 5.20 6.21 35.69
C SER A 29 5.26 6.02 34.19
N ASP A 30 6.00 5.03 33.71
CA ASP A 30 6.22 4.81 32.29
C ASP A 30 5.10 3.92 31.73
N VAL A 31 3.91 4.49 31.59
CA VAL A 31 2.82 3.84 30.86
C VAL A 31 2.98 4.19 29.38
N THR A 32 3.29 3.19 28.57
CA THR A 32 3.43 3.35 27.12
C THR A 32 2.21 2.77 26.40
N LEU A 33 1.52 3.59 25.61
CA LEU A 33 0.38 3.17 24.81
C LEU A 33 0.80 3.00 23.35
N ASN A 34 0.65 1.79 22.82
CA ASN A 34 0.86 1.52 21.40
C ASN A 34 -0.50 1.52 20.67
N THR A 35 -0.70 2.45 19.75
CA THR A 35 -1.89 2.47 18.89
C THR A 35 -1.51 2.18 17.43
N SER A 36 -2.48 1.87 16.59
CA SER A 36 -2.26 1.77 15.15
C SER A 36 -3.37 2.45 14.37
N VAL A 37 -2.98 3.20 13.34
CA VAL A 37 -3.87 3.94 12.44
C VAL A 37 -3.57 3.50 11.01
N ALA A 38 -4.60 3.32 10.19
CA ALA A 38 -4.45 2.96 8.78
C ALA A 38 -5.25 3.91 7.90
N PHE A 39 -4.66 4.31 6.77
CA PHE A 39 -5.30 5.19 5.80
C PHE A 39 -4.83 4.84 4.38
N PRO A 40 -5.69 5.08 3.36
CA PRO A 40 -5.29 4.93 1.97
C PRO A 40 -4.31 6.05 1.60
N LEU A 41 -3.23 5.71 0.90
CA LEU A 41 -2.33 6.68 0.27
C LEU A 41 -2.81 7.06 -1.12
N GLY A 42 -3.41 6.11 -1.85
CA GLY A 42 -4.00 6.37 -3.15
C GLY A 42 -4.19 5.12 -4.00
N GLU A 43 -4.78 5.34 -5.16
CA GLU A 43 -4.94 4.35 -6.22
C GLU A 43 -4.62 4.96 -7.58
N THR A 44 -4.15 4.14 -8.51
CA THR A 44 -3.86 4.53 -9.87
C THR A 44 -3.89 3.33 -10.81
N SER A 45 -3.96 3.59 -12.11
CA SER A 45 -3.91 2.58 -13.17
C SER A 45 -2.86 3.00 -14.20
N LEU A 46 -1.92 2.11 -14.49
CA LEU A 46 -0.84 2.38 -15.46
C LEU A 46 -1.05 1.57 -16.73
N GLY A 47 -1.00 2.22 -17.89
CA GLY A 47 -1.17 1.65 -19.23
C GLY A 47 -0.26 2.30 -20.25
N LEU A 48 -0.43 1.97 -21.54
CA LEU A 48 0.32 2.63 -22.63
C LEU A 48 -0.25 4.03 -22.93
N ASN A 49 -0.11 4.95 -21.98
CA ASN A 49 -0.61 6.32 -22.06
C ASN A 49 0.33 7.34 -21.39
N ASP A 50 0.13 8.61 -21.71
CA ASP A 50 0.92 9.73 -21.21
C ASP A 50 0.90 9.87 -19.67
N ILE A 51 -0.23 9.58 -19.02
CA ILE A 51 -0.40 9.57 -17.55
C ILE A 51 0.60 8.59 -16.90
N SER A 52 0.88 7.49 -17.59
CA SER A 52 1.81 6.44 -17.17
C SER A 52 3.25 6.70 -17.63
N GLY A 53 3.55 7.91 -18.13
CA GLY A 53 4.86 8.28 -18.63
C GLY A 53 5.27 7.53 -19.92
N PHE A 54 4.32 6.90 -20.59
CA PHE A 54 4.56 6.23 -21.87
C PHE A 54 4.49 7.24 -23.02
N ASP A 55 5.36 7.10 -24.01
CA ASP A 55 5.34 7.93 -25.21
C ASP A 55 4.32 7.37 -26.20
N GLU A 56 3.12 7.95 -26.25
CA GLU A 56 2.01 7.47 -27.09
C GLU A 56 2.32 7.46 -28.58
N ARG A 57 3.34 8.19 -29.05
CA ARG A 57 3.82 8.09 -30.44
C ARG A 57 4.35 6.70 -30.77
N LEU A 58 4.70 5.90 -29.76
CA LEU A 58 5.13 4.52 -29.94
C LEU A 58 3.96 3.56 -30.23
N LEU A 59 2.71 4.01 -30.10
CA LEU A 59 1.53 3.25 -30.54
C LEU A 59 1.36 3.25 -32.06
N ASP A 60 1.96 4.24 -32.75
CA ASP A 60 1.93 4.31 -34.21
C ASP A 60 2.57 3.06 -34.84
N GLU A 61 2.00 2.62 -35.96
CA GLU A 61 2.49 1.47 -36.70
C GLU A 61 3.86 1.76 -37.35
N ASN A 62 4.82 0.87 -37.12
CA ASN A 62 6.09 0.88 -37.82
C ASN A 62 5.90 0.30 -39.23
N PRO A 63 6.15 1.08 -40.30
CA PRO A 63 5.92 0.64 -41.69
C PRO A 63 6.85 -0.48 -42.15
N LEU A 64 7.94 -0.78 -41.41
CA LEU A 64 8.86 -1.87 -41.71
C LEU A 64 8.40 -3.22 -41.13
N THR A 65 7.72 -3.19 -39.98
CA THR A 65 7.34 -4.41 -39.24
C THR A 65 5.82 -4.67 -39.25
N GLY A 66 5.01 -3.65 -39.56
CA GLY A 66 3.55 -3.71 -39.46
C GLY A 66 3.04 -3.80 -38.02
N LYS A 67 3.87 -3.45 -37.04
CA LYS A 67 3.55 -3.48 -35.61
C LYS A 67 3.82 -2.12 -34.98
N PRO A 68 3.20 -1.78 -33.84
CA PRO A 68 3.52 -0.55 -33.13
C PRO A 68 5.01 -0.42 -32.79
N PHE A 69 5.57 0.79 -32.85
CA PHE A 69 6.99 1.07 -32.55
C PHE A 69 7.43 0.60 -31.15
N TRP A 70 6.54 0.57 -30.17
CA TRP A 70 6.89 0.08 -28.83
C TRP A 70 7.35 -1.38 -28.85
N LYS A 71 6.90 -2.19 -29.83
CA LYS A 71 7.28 -3.60 -29.97
C LYS A 71 8.74 -3.80 -30.36
N ASP A 72 9.38 -2.78 -30.91
CA ASP A 72 10.80 -2.81 -31.30
C ASP A 72 11.75 -2.58 -30.10
N SER A 73 11.22 -2.11 -28.97
CA SER A 73 11.98 -1.97 -27.72
C SER A 73 12.06 -3.31 -26.99
N ALA A 74 13.14 -3.58 -26.25
CA ALA A 74 13.25 -4.81 -25.46
C ALA A 74 12.25 -4.83 -24.29
N GLU A 75 12.03 -3.68 -23.68
CA GLU A 75 11.16 -3.50 -22.53
C GLU A 75 10.30 -2.25 -22.73
N VAL A 76 9.08 -2.29 -22.17
CA VAL A 76 8.22 -1.13 -22.02
C VAL A 76 8.23 -0.73 -20.55
N ILE A 77 8.41 0.57 -20.30
CA ILE A 77 8.48 1.16 -18.97
C ILE A 77 7.26 2.06 -18.77
N LEU A 78 6.55 1.84 -17.66
CA LEU A 78 5.45 2.68 -17.21
C LEU A 78 5.82 3.25 -15.83
N SER A 79 5.53 4.51 -15.60
CA SER A 79 5.80 5.14 -14.32
C SER A 79 4.75 6.18 -13.95
N TYR A 80 4.45 6.25 -12.66
CA TYR A 80 3.56 7.24 -12.09
C TYR A 80 4.15 7.71 -10.76
N SER A 81 4.02 9.00 -10.44
CA SER A 81 4.48 9.53 -9.15
C SER A 81 3.32 10.19 -8.43
N MET A 82 3.19 9.92 -7.14
CA MET A 82 2.18 10.52 -6.27
C MET A 82 2.83 11.19 -5.05
N PRO A 83 2.24 12.26 -4.52
CA PRO A 83 2.75 12.91 -3.32
C PRO A 83 2.74 11.95 -2.13
N PHE A 84 3.75 12.04 -1.28
CA PHE A 84 3.85 11.30 -0.03
C PHE A 84 4.79 12.05 0.90
N ASP A 85 4.30 12.49 2.04
CA ASP A 85 5.11 13.08 3.10
C ASP A 85 4.85 12.29 4.39
N ILE A 86 5.92 11.88 5.08
CA ILE A 86 5.78 11.18 6.36
C ILE A 86 5.23 12.11 7.46
N GLY A 87 5.44 13.42 7.33
CA GLY A 87 4.88 14.46 8.19
C GLY A 87 3.35 14.52 8.13
N ASP A 88 2.73 14.08 7.02
CA ASP A 88 1.27 13.94 6.91
C ASP A 88 0.74 12.81 7.82
N ILE A 89 1.61 11.84 8.15
CA ILE A 89 1.28 10.71 9.04
C ILE A 89 1.42 11.13 10.50
N TYR A 90 2.55 11.75 10.86
CA TYR A 90 2.75 12.29 12.20
C TYR A 90 3.86 13.35 12.22
N GLN A 91 3.66 14.43 12.99
CA GLN A 91 4.57 15.59 13.04
C GLN A 91 5.94 15.27 13.67
N THR A 92 6.00 14.25 14.52
CA THR A 92 7.23 13.77 15.16
C THR A 92 7.47 12.32 14.76
N SER A 93 8.46 12.07 13.91
CA SER A 93 8.81 10.72 13.44
C SER A 93 9.26 9.79 14.57
N GLU A 94 9.76 10.33 15.69
CA GLU A 94 10.18 9.59 16.88
C GLU A 94 9.02 8.82 17.56
N GLU A 95 7.77 9.22 17.31
CA GLU A 95 6.59 8.53 17.84
C GLU A 95 6.13 7.37 16.94
N ILE A 96 6.66 7.26 15.71
CA ILE A 96 6.35 6.18 14.77
C ILE A 96 7.29 5.00 15.06
N ILE A 97 6.73 3.93 15.63
CA ILE A 97 7.47 2.69 15.87
C ILE A 97 7.69 1.93 14.56
N GLN A 98 6.68 1.92 13.70
CA GLN A 98 6.65 1.11 12.48
C GLN A 98 5.66 1.69 11.47
N LEU A 99 6.04 1.68 10.20
CA LEU A 99 5.10 1.82 9.08
C LEU A 99 4.95 0.46 8.38
N THR A 100 3.73 0.08 8.03
CA THR A 100 3.45 -1.05 7.15
C THR A 100 2.73 -0.55 5.91
N PHE A 101 3.37 -0.62 4.75
CA PHE A 101 2.74 -0.36 3.48
C PHE A 101 2.01 -1.61 3.01
N ARG A 102 0.75 -1.44 2.61
CA ARG A 102 -0.06 -2.49 1.97
C ARG A 102 -0.28 -2.13 0.52
N LEU A 103 0.13 -3.04 -0.36
CA LEU A 103 -0.12 -2.96 -1.80
C LEU A 103 -1.16 -3.98 -2.21
N ASN A 104 -2.07 -3.57 -3.09
CA ASN A 104 -2.84 -4.47 -3.94
C ASN A 104 -2.54 -4.09 -5.39
N MET A 105 -2.08 -5.06 -6.17
CA MET A 105 -1.74 -4.87 -7.58
C MET A 105 -2.51 -5.88 -8.43
N TYR A 106 -3.08 -5.41 -9.53
CA TYR A 106 -3.83 -6.24 -10.46
C TYR A 106 -3.24 -6.05 -11.85
N ASN A 107 -2.63 -7.08 -12.41
CA ASN A 107 -2.01 -7.00 -13.73
C ASN A 107 -3.04 -7.31 -14.83
N GLY A 108 -3.36 -6.32 -15.66
CA GLY A 108 -4.25 -6.48 -16.80
C GLY A 108 -3.55 -6.86 -18.09
N PHE A 109 -2.22 -6.80 -18.15
CA PHE A 109 -1.48 -7.16 -19.35
C PHE A 109 -1.39 -8.69 -19.48
N PRO A 110 -1.55 -9.25 -20.69
CA PRO A 110 -1.28 -10.65 -20.98
C PRO A 110 0.23 -10.98 -21.07
N SER A 111 1.06 -10.16 -20.41
CA SER A 111 2.49 -10.35 -20.20
C SER A 111 2.82 -10.25 -18.71
N THR A 112 3.96 -10.81 -18.32
CA THR A 112 4.47 -10.66 -16.96
C THR A 112 4.96 -9.24 -16.76
N VAL A 113 4.49 -8.58 -15.70
CA VAL A 113 4.90 -7.22 -15.33
C VAL A 113 5.74 -7.27 -14.06
N ARG A 114 6.89 -6.59 -14.04
CA ARG A 114 7.70 -6.39 -12.84
C ARG A 114 7.44 -5.00 -12.28
N GLY A 115 7.15 -4.90 -10.99
CA GLY A 115 6.85 -3.64 -10.31
C GLY A 115 7.82 -3.31 -9.17
N GLN A 116 8.22 -2.05 -9.09
CA GLN A 116 8.98 -1.49 -7.98
C GLN A 116 8.42 -0.11 -7.60
N PHE A 117 8.59 0.24 -6.33
CA PHE A 117 8.14 1.50 -5.77
C PHE A 117 9.33 2.17 -5.10
N TYR A 118 9.58 3.42 -5.44
CA TYR A 118 10.70 4.19 -4.93
C TYR A 118 10.19 5.40 -4.13
N PHE A 119 10.79 5.62 -2.98
CA PHE A 119 10.57 6.83 -2.19
C PHE A 119 11.61 7.86 -2.63
N LEU A 120 11.16 9.01 -3.11
CA LEU A 120 12.03 10.04 -3.68
C LEU A 120 11.95 11.34 -2.88
N ASP A 121 13.08 12.02 -2.80
CA ASP A 121 13.16 13.38 -2.27
C ASP A 121 12.62 14.42 -3.29
N PRO A 122 12.52 15.72 -2.90
CA PRO A 122 12.07 16.77 -3.80
C PRO A 122 12.87 16.88 -5.10
N TYR A 123 14.17 16.58 -5.06
CA TYR A 123 15.09 16.63 -6.21
C TYR A 123 15.00 15.37 -7.09
N GLY A 124 14.28 14.34 -6.66
CA GLY A 124 14.07 13.10 -7.39
C GLY A 124 15.12 12.02 -7.13
N PHE A 125 15.97 12.18 -6.10
CA PHE A 125 16.88 11.11 -5.67
C PHE A 125 16.13 10.05 -4.89
N ILE A 126 16.46 8.78 -5.13
CA ILE A 126 15.88 7.64 -4.42
C ILE A 126 16.47 7.60 -3.01
N GLN A 127 15.60 7.68 -2.01
CA GLN A 127 15.94 7.56 -0.59
C GLN A 127 15.72 6.13 -0.08
N ASP A 128 14.68 5.45 -0.57
CA ASP A 128 14.39 4.05 -0.24
C ASP A 128 13.63 3.35 -1.39
N SER A 129 13.62 2.02 -1.38
CA SER A 129 12.85 1.17 -2.29
C SER A 129 11.91 0.30 -1.50
N LEU A 130 10.62 0.25 -1.87
CA LEU A 130 9.63 -0.52 -1.12
C LEU A 130 10.03 -2.01 -1.02
N PHE A 131 10.43 -2.62 -2.13
CA PHE A 131 10.97 -3.98 -2.17
C PHE A 131 12.50 -3.96 -2.19
N GLN A 132 13.13 -4.50 -1.15
CA GLN A 132 14.60 -4.53 -1.00
C GLN A 132 15.26 -5.64 -1.83
N ASP A 133 14.54 -6.74 -2.08
CA ASP A 133 15.03 -7.87 -2.88
C ASP A 133 14.87 -7.66 -4.40
N GLY A 134 14.48 -6.44 -4.81
CA GLY A 134 14.22 -6.09 -6.20
C GLY A 134 12.72 -6.08 -6.56
N PRO A 135 12.41 -5.83 -7.84
CA PRO A 135 11.02 -5.71 -8.32
C PRO A 135 10.21 -6.99 -8.07
N VAL A 136 8.94 -6.83 -7.70
CA VAL A 136 8.00 -7.94 -7.60
C VAL A 136 7.48 -8.32 -8.97
N GLU A 137 7.36 -9.61 -9.25
CA GLU A 137 6.74 -10.11 -10.47
C GLU A 137 5.22 -10.25 -10.29
N LEU A 138 4.46 -9.67 -11.22
CA LEU A 138 3.02 -9.81 -11.35
C LEU A 138 2.72 -10.77 -12.50
N LYS A 139 1.96 -11.82 -12.17
CA LYS A 139 1.55 -12.83 -13.16
C LYS A 139 0.75 -12.19 -14.29
N LYS A 140 0.87 -12.75 -15.49
CA LYS A 140 0.15 -12.29 -16.68
C LYS A 140 -1.36 -12.54 -16.59
N ALA A 141 -2.13 -11.59 -17.13
CA ALA A 141 -3.56 -11.74 -17.35
C ALA A 141 -3.86 -12.81 -18.42
N THR A 142 -5.10 -13.30 -18.41
CA THR A 142 -5.63 -14.11 -19.52
C THR A 142 -6.56 -13.24 -20.35
N ALA A 143 -6.30 -13.15 -21.65
CA ALA A 143 -7.16 -12.50 -22.62
C ALA A 143 -7.81 -13.55 -23.55
N SER A 144 -8.99 -13.26 -24.07
CA SER A 144 -9.56 -13.99 -25.22
C SER A 144 -9.03 -13.44 -26.53
N ASP A 145 -9.26 -14.16 -27.63
CA ASP A 145 -8.79 -13.83 -28.99
C ASP A 145 -9.21 -12.44 -29.50
N ASN A 146 -10.24 -11.84 -28.91
CA ASN A 146 -10.70 -10.49 -29.21
C ASN A 146 -10.11 -9.41 -28.28
N GLY A 147 -9.04 -9.73 -27.55
CA GLY A 147 -8.36 -8.81 -26.64
C GLY A 147 -9.00 -8.67 -25.26
N LYS A 148 -10.21 -9.18 -25.03
CA LYS A 148 -10.89 -8.99 -23.75
C LYS A 148 -10.21 -9.76 -22.61
N ILE A 149 -9.88 -9.07 -21.52
CA ILE A 149 -9.39 -9.72 -20.30
C ILE A 149 -10.48 -10.58 -19.66
N THR A 150 -10.19 -11.87 -19.49
CA THR A 150 -11.07 -12.86 -18.85
C THR A 150 -10.65 -13.19 -17.42
N PHE A 151 -9.37 -12.98 -17.08
CA PHE A 151 -8.84 -13.13 -15.73
C PHE A 151 -7.71 -12.13 -15.47
N LYS A 152 -7.77 -11.46 -14.31
CA LYS A 152 -6.80 -10.46 -13.85
C LYS A 152 -6.13 -10.94 -12.56
N PRO A 153 -4.86 -11.41 -12.57
CA PRO A 153 -4.16 -11.83 -11.37
C PRO A 153 -4.05 -10.70 -10.35
N HIS A 154 -4.17 -11.06 -9.07
CA HIS A 154 -4.04 -10.15 -7.92
C HIS A 154 -2.83 -10.55 -7.08
N GLU A 155 -1.99 -9.56 -6.78
CA GLU A 155 -0.89 -9.69 -5.82
C GLU A 155 -1.10 -8.71 -4.67
N LYS A 156 -0.99 -9.22 -3.44
CA LYS A 156 -1.07 -8.42 -2.22
C LYS A 156 0.23 -8.54 -1.44
N LYS A 157 0.80 -7.41 -1.02
CA LYS A 157 2.03 -7.36 -0.22
C LYS A 157 1.84 -6.43 0.97
N ASP A 158 2.31 -6.88 2.13
CA ASP A 158 2.46 -6.04 3.32
C ASP A 158 3.95 -5.91 3.61
N ILE A 159 4.47 -4.68 3.61
CA ILE A 159 5.89 -4.37 3.74
C ILE A 159 6.08 -3.52 4.99
N ALA A 160 6.75 -4.08 5.99
CA ALA A 160 7.11 -3.37 7.21
C ALA A 160 8.41 -2.57 7.03
N PHE A 161 8.40 -1.35 7.57
CA PHE A 161 9.55 -0.46 7.67
C PHE A 161 9.96 -0.41 9.14
N ASP A 162 11.20 -0.78 9.41
CA ASP A 162 11.83 -0.61 10.72
C ASP A 162 12.37 0.81 10.88
N SER A 163 12.91 1.13 12.06
CA SER A 163 13.42 2.46 12.39
C SER A 163 14.43 2.98 11.36
N ASN A 164 15.36 2.15 10.90
CA ASN A 164 16.37 2.55 9.94
C ASN A 164 15.76 3.01 8.60
N ARG A 165 14.70 2.32 8.16
CA ARG A 165 13.99 2.71 6.93
C ARG A 165 13.09 3.91 7.14
N LEU A 166 12.55 4.12 8.34
CA LEU A 166 11.77 5.32 8.67
C LEU A 166 12.63 6.59 8.62
N ASP A 167 13.90 6.49 9.01
CA ASP A 167 14.85 7.61 8.93
C ASP A 167 15.08 8.06 7.47
N ASN A 168 15.11 7.12 6.53
CA ASN A 168 15.22 7.44 5.10
C ASN A 168 14.01 8.22 4.56
N LEU A 169 12.84 8.08 5.20
CA LEU A 169 11.61 8.72 4.75
C LEU A 169 11.48 10.19 5.15
N GLN A 170 12.35 10.71 6.03
CA GLN A 170 12.25 12.09 6.55
C GLN A 170 12.37 13.17 5.46
N SER A 171 13.08 12.87 4.37
CA SER A 171 13.28 13.80 3.25
C SER A 171 12.41 13.49 2.02
N VAL A 172 11.56 12.47 2.11
CA VAL A 172 10.75 12.00 0.98
C VAL A 172 9.53 12.88 0.81
N ASN A 173 9.20 13.23 -0.44
CA ASN A 173 7.96 13.95 -0.75
C ASN A 173 7.10 13.29 -1.84
N LYS A 174 7.56 12.15 -2.39
CA LYS A 174 6.81 11.42 -3.42
C LYS A 174 7.15 9.93 -3.41
N ILE A 175 6.16 9.12 -3.79
CA ILE A 175 6.35 7.71 -4.15
C ILE A 175 6.26 7.61 -5.67
N ARG A 176 7.27 7.01 -6.30
CA ARG A 176 7.26 6.65 -7.72
C ARG A 176 6.98 5.16 -7.89
N ILE A 177 5.92 4.86 -8.60
CA ILE A 177 5.58 3.53 -9.11
C ILE A 177 6.31 3.34 -10.43
N TYR A 178 7.00 2.22 -10.59
CA TYR A 178 7.78 1.88 -11.76
C TYR A 178 7.47 0.44 -12.18
N LEU A 179 6.84 0.28 -13.35
CA LEU A 179 6.44 -1.00 -13.91
C LEU A 179 7.18 -1.25 -15.22
N VAL A 180 7.59 -2.50 -15.44
CA VAL A 180 8.30 -2.93 -16.64
C VAL A 180 7.78 -4.27 -17.12
N PHE A 181 7.57 -4.42 -18.42
CA PHE A 181 7.36 -5.72 -19.04
C PHE A 181 8.23 -5.89 -20.28
N SER A 182 8.61 -7.14 -20.55
CA SER A 182 9.40 -7.48 -21.74
C SER A 182 8.49 -7.57 -22.95
N THR A 183 8.90 -6.99 -24.08
CA THR A 183 8.18 -7.15 -25.34
C THR A 183 8.37 -8.54 -25.94
N SER A 184 9.36 -9.32 -25.48
CA SER A 184 9.53 -10.72 -25.89
C SER A 184 8.39 -11.63 -25.44
N ASP A 185 7.70 -11.25 -24.36
CA ASP A 185 6.67 -12.07 -23.72
C ASP A 185 5.25 -11.74 -24.23
N VAL A 186 5.17 -10.78 -25.15
CA VAL A 186 3.94 -10.29 -25.75
C VAL A 186 3.49 -11.26 -26.84
N ASP A 187 2.25 -11.71 -26.72
CA ASP A 187 1.55 -12.41 -27.79
C ASP A 187 1.25 -11.46 -28.95
N ASP A 188 1.77 -11.79 -30.13
CA ASP A 188 1.62 -10.99 -31.34
C ASP A 188 0.15 -10.82 -31.77
N GLU A 189 -0.72 -11.78 -31.45
CA GLU A 189 -2.16 -11.69 -31.75
C GLU A 189 -2.88 -10.65 -30.88
N LEU A 190 -2.31 -10.33 -29.71
CA LEU A 190 -2.91 -9.41 -28.75
C LEU A 190 -2.35 -7.99 -28.84
N VAL A 191 -1.29 -7.76 -29.64
CA VAL A 191 -0.56 -6.48 -29.72
C VAL A 191 -1.48 -5.28 -29.94
N GLN A 192 -2.50 -5.41 -30.78
CA GLN A 192 -3.44 -4.33 -31.10
C GLN A 192 -4.35 -3.89 -29.94
N TYR A 193 -4.36 -4.64 -28.83
CA TYR A 193 -5.19 -4.37 -27.65
C TYR A 193 -4.37 -3.89 -26.44
N TYR A 194 -3.04 -3.77 -26.57
CA TYR A 194 -2.17 -3.46 -25.43
C TYR A 194 -2.34 -2.05 -24.86
N ASP A 195 -2.89 -1.12 -25.65
CA ASP A 195 -3.24 0.23 -25.22
C ASP A 195 -4.50 0.27 -24.33
N GLU A 196 -5.32 -0.79 -24.34
CA GLU A 196 -6.49 -0.93 -23.46
C GLU A 196 -6.15 -1.56 -22.10
N TYR A 197 -4.97 -2.17 -21.95
CA TYR A 197 -4.59 -2.89 -20.75
C TYR A 197 -3.98 -1.99 -19.67
N LEU A 198 -4.31 -2.30 -18.41
CA LEU A 198 -3.93 -1.52 -17.24
C LEU A 198 -3.43 -2.41 -16.11
N VAL A 199 -2.37 -1.97 -15.44
CA VAL A 199 -2.03 -2.44 -14.09
C VAL A 199 -2.67 -1.51 -13.08
N ASP A 200 -3.59 -2.02 -12.27
CA ASP A 200 -4.17 -1.25 -11.17
C ASP A 200 -3.34 -1.42 -9.92
N VAL A 201 -3.07 -0.32 -9.24
CA VAL A 201 -2.26 -0.27 -8.02
C VAL A 201 -3.00 0.51 -6.94
N GLN A 202 -3.13 -0.10 -5.77
CA GLN A 202 -3.67 0.54 -4.58
C GLN A 202 -2.64 0.47 -3.46
N ILE A 203 -2.40 1.60 -2.81
CA ILE A 203 -1.43 1.72 -1.71
C ILE A 203 -2.16 2.24 -0.48
N GLY A 204 -1.99 1.52 0.64
CA GLY A 204 -2.35 1.99 1.96
C GLY A 204 -1.14 1.95 2.89
N VAL A 205 -1.19 2.71 3.97
CA VAL A 205 -0.18 2.65 5.03
C VAL A 205 -0.88 2.46 6.37
N LYS A 206 -0.23 1.67 7.22
CA LYS A 206 -0.58 1.51 8.63
C LYS A 206 0.60 1.98 9.46
N ALA A 207 0.38 2.98 10.30
CA ALA A 207 1.35 3.47 11.27
C ALA A 207 1.07 2.87 12.65
N THR A 208 2.10 2.36 13.31
CA THR A 208 2.07 1.99 14.72
C THR A 208 2.80 3.07 15.51
N LEU A 209 2.10 3.69 16.45
CA LEU A 209 2.57 4.85 17.21
C LEU A 209 2.79 4.49 18.68
N LYS A 210 3.80 5.09 19.31
CA LYS A 210 4.05 5.03 20.75
C LYS A 210 3.69 6.36 21.40
N PHE A 211 2.87 6.31 22.43
CA PHE A 211 2.62 7.46 23.31
C PHE A 211 3.14 7.17 24.71
N ASP A 212 3.89 8.13 25.25
CA ASP A 212 4.21 8.17 26.68
C ASP A 212 3.07 8.94 27.38
N LEU A 213 2.44 8.31 28.38
CA LEU A 213 1.30 8.85 29.13
C LEU A 213 1.72 9.48 30.46
#